data_AF-A0A6B1E6H2-F1
#
_entry.id   AF-A0A6B1E6H2-F1
#
_cell.length_a   1.000
_cell.length_b   1.000
_cell.length_c   1.000
_cell.angle_alpha   90.00
_cell.angle_beta   90.00
_cell.angle_gamma   90.00
#
_symmetry.space_group_name_H-M   'P 1'
#
loop_
_entity.id
_entity.type
_entity.pdbx_description
1 polymer ?
#
loop_
_entity_poly.entity_id
_entity_poly.type
_entity_poly.pdbx_seq_one_letter_code
_entity_poly.pdbx_strand_id
1 'polypeptide(L)'
;MRQLLRSLFGQNVPLAGEWEGIAPERMTPRQVRLQRCSLILLWGALLNFLAVLAICAAAIHAGNRDSSLFTAMQTALLPGLVISADAAVLLLAAGTGVNVALLLLLSVVILAQEMWSVVCLWLAAALNLAALAGLGFAPSLLGIAPLLAAGILALGDLRAYRGNPVMLKELRGRMRGARGFAIITIFLTLMGFFTLLLFLLQIPQGGVVVSGELGRELFIGVVFIELMR
;
A
#
# COMPACT_ATOMS: atom_id res chain seq x y z
N MET A 1 -42.70 6.61 -19.46
CA MET A 1 -42.35 6.00 -18.14
C MET A 1 -40.89 5.56 -18.01
N ARG A 2 -40.28 4.87 -19.00
CA ARG A 2 -38.83 4.50 -18.98
C ARG A 2 -37.83 5.69 -18.97
N GLN A 3 -38.18 6.83 -19.57
CA GLN A 3 -37.34 8.03 -19.53
C GLN A 3 -37.36 8.76 -18.18
N LEU A 4 -38.50 8.74 -17.47
CA LEU A 4 -38.62 9.29 -16.11
C LEU A 4 -37.88 8.46 -15.06
N LEU A 5 -37.79 7.14 -15.25
CA LEU A 5 -36.97 6.29 -14.40
C LEU A 5 -35.45 6.48 -14.64
N ARG A 6 -35.02 6.95 -15.81
CA ARG A 6 -33.60 7.30 -16.05
C ARG A 6 -33.20 8.62 -15.41
N SER A 7 -34.10 9.60 -15.33
CA SER A 7 -33.80 10.88 -14.66
C SER A 7 -33.83 10.77 -13.13
N LEU A 8 -34.67 9.89 -12.57
CA LEU A 8 -34.78 9.67 -11.13
C LEU A 8 -33.65 8.82 -10.52
N PHE A 9 -32.99 7.96 -11.31
CA PHE A 9 -31.92 7.06 -10.82
C PHE A 9 -30.49 7.45 -11.24
N GLY A 10 -30.26 8.73 -11.54
CA GLY A 10 -28.91 9.34 -11.51
C GLY A 10 -27.88 8.66 -12.42
N GLN A 11 -27.93 8.96 -13.72
CA GLN A 11 -27.01 8.40 -14.72
C GLN A 11 -25.73 9.24 -14.96
N ASN A 12 -25.37 10.16 -14.06
CA ASN A 12 -24.16 10.99 -14.18
C ASN A 12 -23.12 10.67 -13.09
N VAL A 13 -22.84 9.38 -12.86
CA VAL A 13 -21.61 9.01 -12.16
C VAL A 13 -20.62 8.60 -13.26
N PRO A 14 -19.69 9.49 -13.65
CA PRO A 14 -18.74 9.17 -14.71
C PRO A 14 -17.94 7.93 -14.35
N LEU A 15 -17.77 7.04 -15.34
CA LEU A 15 -17.06 5.78 -15.19
C LEU A 15 -15.57 6.07 -14.89
N ALA A 16 -14.87 5.19 -14.19
CA ALA A 16 -13.47 5.40 -13.76
C ALA A 16 -12.50 5.77 -14.92
N GLY A 17 -12.83 5.47 -16.18
CA GLY A 17 -12.08 5.90 -17.37
C GLY A 17 -12.49 7.25 -17.97
N GLU A 18 -13.62 7.86 -17.57
CA GLU A 18 -14.04 9.19 -18.04
C GLU A 18 -13.35 10.34 -17.28
N TRP A 19 -12.71 10.06 -16.14
CA TRP A 19 -12.06 11.09 -15.32
C TRP A 19 -10.79 11.66 -15.95
N GLU A 20 -10.14 10.92 -16.86
CA GLU A 20 -8.94 11.39 -17.57
C GLU A 20 -9.22 12.49 -18.60
N GLY A 21 -10.49 12.87 -18.85
CA GLY A 21 -10.87 13.91 -19.80
C GLY A 21 -11.83 14.99 -19.27
N ILE A 22 -12.22 14.95 -18.00
CA ILE A 22 -13.14 15.96 -17.45
C ILE A 22 -12.33 17.20 -17.06
N ALA A 23 -12.53 18.29 -17.81
CA ALA A 23 -11.97 19.59 -17.45
C ALA A 23 -12.30 19.93 -15.98
N PRO A 24 -11.35 20.46 -15.19
CA PRO A 24 -11.53 20.71 -13.75
C PRO A 24 -12.78 21.56 -13.42
N GLU A 25 -13.22 22.37 -14.38
CA GLU A 25 -14.42 23.21 -14.32
C GLU A 25 -15.75 22.43 -14.22
N ARG A 26 -15.77 21.15 -14.62
CA ARG A 26 -16.97 20.30 -14.58
C ARG A 26 -17.00 19.35 -13.38
N MET A 27 -15.99 19.39 -12.52
CA MET A 27 -15.93 18.51 -11.35
C MET A 27 -16.82 19.03 -10.23
N THR A 28 -17.59 18.12 -9.63
CA THR A 28 -18.37 18.47 -8.44
C THR A 28 -17.41 18.71 -7.26
N PRO A 29 -17.78 19.55 -6.26
CA PRO A 29 -16.93 19.83 -5.10
C PRO A 29 -16.45 18.58 -4.35
N ARG A 30 -17.25 17.51 -4.39
CA ARG A 30 -16.90 16.20 -3.79
C ARG A 30 -15.78 15.50 -4.54
N GLN A 31 -15.85 15.49 -5.87
CA GLN A 31 -14.85 14.85 -6.72
C GLN A 31 -13.49 15.53 -6.58
N VAL A 32 -13.48 16.86 -6.51
CA VAL A 32 -12.28 17.64 -6.25
C VAL A 32 -11.63 17.23 -4.92
N ARG A 33 -12.41 16.98 -3.87
CA ARG A 33 -11.86 16.52 -2.57
C ARG A 33 -11.27 15.11 -2.66
N LEU A 34 -11.97 14.18 -3.30
CA LEU A 34 -11.47 12.80 -3.47
C LEU A 34 -10.18 12.77 -4.29
N GLN A 35 -10.11 13.55 -5.37
CA GLN A 35 -8.91 13.68 -6.18
C GLN A 35 -7.76 14.31 -5.38
N ARG A 36 -8.01 15.34 -4.57
CA ARG A 36 -7.00 15.92 -3.66
C ARG A 36 -6.49 14.89 -2.65
N CYS A 37 -7.37 14.11 -2.04
CA CYS A 37 -6.96 13.04 -1.11
C CYS A 37 -6.07 12.01 -1.80
N SER A 38 -6.46 11.56 -3.00
CA SER A 38 -5.67 10.62 -3.80
C SER A 38 -4.31 11.19 -4.19
N LEU A 39 -4.25 12.45 -4.62
CA LEU A 39 -3.00 13.13 -4.96
C LEU A 39 -2.07 13.26 -3.75
N ILE A 40 -2.59 13.61 -2.57
CA ILE A 40 -1.80 13.69 -1.33
C ILE A 40 -1.15 12.33 -1.02
N LEU A 41 -1.91 11.25 -1.15
CA LEU A 41 -1.39 9.89 -0.93
C LEU A 41 -0.38 9.49 -2.00
N LEU A 42 -0.58 9.89 -3.26
CA LEU A 42 0.35 9.62 -4.35
C LEU A 42 1.68 10.36 -4.16
N TRP A 43 1.65 11.62 -3.71
CA TRP A 43 2.86 12.34 -3.31
C TRP A 43 3.55 11.66 -2.13
N GLY A 44 2.79 11.19 -1.14
CA GLY A 44 3.30 10.37 -0.05
C GLY A 44 4.02 9.11 -0.55
N ALA A 45 3.40 8.38 -1.48
CA ALA A 45 3.96 7.18 -2.07
C ALA A 45 5.26 7.48 -2.83
N LEU A 46 5.28 8.57 -3.61
CA LEU A 46 6.47 9.01 -4.34
C LEU A 46 7.63 9.33 -3.38
N LEU A 47 7.37 10.05 -2.29
CA LEU A 47 8.39 10.36 -1.28
C LEU A 47 8.93 9.08 -0.60
N ASN A 48 8.05 8.14 -0.25
CA ASN A 48 8.48 6.85 0.32
C ASN A 48 9.28 6.03 -0.72
N PHE A 49 8.91 6.08 -2.00
CA PHE A 49 9.62 5.39 -3.06
C PHE A 49 11.04 5.94 -3.24
N LEU A 50 11.19 7.28 -3.22
CA LEU A 50 12.50 7.91 -3.22
C LEU A 50 13.33 7.53 -1.99
N ALA A 51 12.70 7.40 -0.82
CA ALA A 51 13.37 6.91 0.38
C ALA A 51 13.85 5.45 0.24
N VAL A 52 13.03 4.56 -0.34
CA VAL A 52 13.45 3.17 -0.67
C VAL A 52 14.66 3.18 -1.58
N LEU A 53 14.64 3.98 -2.66
CA LEU A 53 15.77 4.07 -3.58
C LEU A 53 17.04 4.57 -2.89
N ALA A 54 16.92 5.58 -2.02
CA ALA A 54 18.04 6.10 -1.25
C ALA A 54 18.61 5.04 -0.29
N ILE A 55 17.75 4.28 0.39
CA ILE A 55 18.16 3.17 1.27
C ILE A 55 18.88 2.09 0.47
N CYS A 56 18.34 1.67 -0.67
CA CYS A 56 18.96 0.66 -1.52
C CYS A 56 20.31 1.14 -2.08
N ALA A 57 20.40 2.40 -2.52
CA ALA A 57 21.66 2.98 -3.00
C ALA A 57 22.71 3.05 -1.89
N ALA A 58 22.32 3.44 -0.67
CA ALA A 58 23.19 3.44 0.49
C ALA A 58 23.66 2.02 0.87
N ALA A 59 22.76 1.03 0.81
CA ALA A 59 23.09 -0.37 1.06
C ALA A 59 24.10 -0.93 0.05
N ILE A 60 23.94 -0.63 -1.23
CA ILE A 60 24.88 -1.03 -2.29
C ILE A 60 26.24 -0.34 -2.08
N HIS A 61 26.24 0.93 -1.66
CA HIS A 61 27.47 1.65 -1.36
C HIS A 61 28.20 1.05 -0.15
N ALA A 62 27.47 0.74 0.91
CA ALA A 62 27.97 0.13 2.14
C ALA A 62 28.61 -1.23 1.87
N GLY A 63 27.94 -2.10 1.09
CA GLY A 63 28.45 -3.42 0.74
C GLY A 63 29.76 -3.40 -0.07
N ASN A 64 30.04 -2.32 -0.79
CA ASN A 64 31.23 -2.21 -1.64
C ASN A 64 32.42 -1.49 -0.98
N ARG A 65 32.18 -0.61 0.01
CA ARG A 65 33.22 0.28 0.54
C ARG A 65 33.33 0.29 2.05
N ASP A 66 32.20 0.29 2.76
CA ASP A 66 32.19 0.56 4.20
C ASP A 66 30.99 -0.11 4.87
N SER A 67 31.26 -1.21 5.58
CA SER A 67 30.25 -1.97 6.33
C SER A 67 29.74 -1.22 7.55
N SER A 68 30.43 -0.17 8.03
CA SER A 68 29.98 0.63 9.17
C SER A 68 28.71 1.42 8.87
N LEU A 69 28.44 1.72 7.60
CA LEU A 69 27.23 2.40 7.15
C LEU A 69 25.95 1.61 7.46
N PHE A 70 25.98 0.27 7.42
CA PHE A 70 24.81 -0.54 7.81
C PHE A 70 24.43 -0.30 9.28
N THR A 71 25.44 -0.23 10.16
CA THR A 71 25.23 0.04 11.59
C THR A 71 24.73 1.47 11.82
N ALA A 72 25.28 2.44 11.08
CA ALA A 72 24.81 3.83 11.13
C ALA A 72 23.34 3.96 10.68
N MET A 73 22.96 3.30 9.60
CA MET A 73 21.58 3.29 9.11
C MET A 73 20.61 2.63 10.11
N GLN A 74 20.99 1.49 10.70
CA GLN A 74 20.18 0.84 11.74
C GLN A 74 19.99 1.77 12.94
N THR A 75 21.08 2.35 13.44
CA THR A 75 21.03 3.22 14.63
C THR A 75 20.19 4.48 14.37
N ALA A 76 20.28 5.05 13.16
CA ALA A 76 19.57 6.26 12.82
C ALA A 76 18.08 6.03 12.49
N LEU A 77 17.75 4.93 11.80
CA LEU A 77 16.43 4.75 11.17
C LEU A 77 15.57 3.64 11.81
N LEU A 78 16.19 2.76 12.60
CA LEU A 78 15.57 1.61 13.30
C LEU A 78 16.23 1.37 14.69
N PRO A 79 16.34 2.39 15.57
CA PRO A 79 17.05 2.27 16.84
C PRO A 79 16.43 1.24 17.80
N GLY A 80 15.14 0.93 17.65
CA GLY A 80 14.43 0.02 18.55
C GLY A 80 14.68 -1.48 18.29
N LEU A 81 15.33 -1.84 17.17
CA LEU A 81 15.53 -3.23 16.79
C LEU A 81 16.98 -3.71 17.05
N VAL A 82 17.12 -4.75 17.87
CA VAL A 82 18.40 -5.42 18.13
C VAL A 82 18.53 -6.65 17.22
N ILE A 83 18.89 -6.41 15.96
CA ILE A 83 19.18 -7.44 14.96
C ILE A 83 20.50 -7.12 14.25
N SER A 84 20.97 -8.01 13.38
CA SER A 84 22.15 -7.73 12.54
C SER A 84 21.88 -6.54 11.61
N ALA A 85 22.91 -5.72 11.38
CA ALA A 85 22.80 -4.49 10.61
C ALA A 85 22.31 -4.72 9.17
N ASP A 86 22.76 -5.80 8.54
CA ASP A 86 22.35 -6.18 7.19
C ASP A 86 20.85 -6.51 7.13
N ALA A 87 20.36 -7.27 8.12
CA ALA A 87 18.94 -7.61 8.22
C ALA A 87 18.10 -6.36 8.55
N ALA A 88 18.62 -5.43 9.35
CA ALA A 88 17.95 -4.17 9.65
C ALA A 88 17.74 -3.31 8.40
N VAL A 89 18.76 -3.20 7.54
CA VAL A 89 18.63 -2.42 6.29
C VAL A 89 17.70 -3.09 5.29
N LEU A 90 17.68 -4.43 5.22
CA LEU A 90 16.70 -5.15 4.41
C LEU A 90 15.28 -4.90 4.92
N LEU A 91 15.05 -5.02 6.23
CA LEU A 91 13.76 -4.75 6.87
C LEU A 91 13.33 -3.29 6.67
N LEU A 92 14.28 -2.34 6.71
CA LEU A 92 14.04 -0.93 6.43
C LEU A 92 13.54 -0.72 4.99
N ALA A 93 14.22 -1.33 4.01
CA ALA A 93 13.83 -1.24 2.60
C ALA A 93 12.46 -1.89 2.35
N ALA A 94 12.25 -3.10 2.87
CA ALA A 94 11.00 -3.84 2.73
C ALA A 94 9.83 -3.12 3.41
N GLY A 95 10.00 -2.67 4.66
CA GLY A 95 8.98 -1.94 5.40
C GLY A 95 8.59 -0.62 4.73
N THR A 96 9.57 0.10 4.19
CA THR A 96 9.29 1.34 3.42
C THR A 96 8.60 1.01 2.10
N GLY A 97 8.95 -0.10 1.44
CA GLY A 97 8.25 -0.61 0.25
C GLY A 97 6.79 -0.98 0.52
N VAL A 98 6.49 -1.58 1.67
CA VAL A 98 5.11 -1.85 2.12
C VAL A 98 4.32 -0.55 2.26
N ASN A 99 4.94 0.51 2.81
CA ASN A 99 4.30 1.83 2.89
C ASN A 99 4.01 2.42 1.50
N VAL A 100 4.93 2.31 0.54
CA VAL A 100 4.68 2.74 -0.85
C VAL A 100 3.45 2.01 -1.42
N ALA A 101 3.43 0.68 -1.32
CA ALA A 101 2.33 -0.13 -1.84
C ALA A 101 0.99 0.22 -1.17
N LEU A 102 1.00 0.43 0.15
CA LEU A 102 -0.18 0.79 0.93
C LEU A 102 -0.74 2.16 0.52
N LEU A 103 0.13 3.17 0.35
CA LEU A 103 -0.28 4.51 -0.07
C LEU A 103 -0.84 4.52 -1.49
N LEU A 104 -0.23 3.78 -2.41
CA LEU A 104 -0.76 3.61 -3.78
C LEU A 104 -2.10 2.87 -3.79
N LEU A 105 -2.24 1.81 -2.99
CA LEU A 105 -3.51 1.10 -2.86
C LEU A 105 -4.60 2.04 -2.34
N LEU A 106 -4.33 2.77 -1.26
CA LEU A 106 -5.29 3.70 -0.67
C LEU A 106 -5.65 4.85 -1.62
N SER A 107 -4.71 5.34 -2.44
CA SER A 107 -4.98 6.41 -3.42
C SER A 107 -6.00 5.95 -4.47
N VAL A 108 -5.92 4.70 -4.93
CA VAL A 108 -6.87 4.09 -5.88
C VAL A 108 -8.21 3.80 -5.20
N VAL A 109 -8.19 3.22 -3.99
CA VAL A 109 -9.42 2.84 -3.27
C VAL A 109 -10.24 4.07 -2.88
N ILE A 110 -9.61 5.19 -2.53
CA ILE A 110 -10.33 6.45 -2.25
C ILE A 110 -11.02 6.99 -3.50
N LEU A 111 -10.37 6.92 -4.67
CA LEU A 111 -11.02 7.27 -5.93
C LEU A 111 -12.18 6.34 -6.28
N ALA A 112 -12.12 5.08 -5.84
CA ALA A 112 -13.22 4.13 -5.99
C ALA A 112 -14.44 4.45 -5.10
N GLN A 113 -14.32 5.39 -4.15
CA GLN A 113 -15.40 5.83 -3.25
C GLN A 113 -15.88 4.75 -2.27
N GLU A 114 -14.98 3.85 -1.90
CA GLU A 114 -15.28 2.76 -0.98
C GLU A 114 -15.31 3.22 0.48
N MET A 115 -16.37 2.88 1.23
CA MET A 115 -16.51 3.30 2.64
C MET A 115 -15.41 2.70 3.55
N TRP A 116 -14.96 1.49 3.24
CA TRP A 116 -13.89 0.81 3.98
C TRP A 116 -12.52 1.48 3.77
N SER A 117 -12.37 2.33 2.74
CA SER A 117 -11.13 3.08 2.49
C SER A 117 -10.77 4.01 3.66
N VAL A 118 -11.77 4.62 4.28
CA VAL A 118 -11.58 5.53 5.43
C VAL A 118 -11.07 4.74 6.63
N VAL A 119 -11.64 3.56 6.88
CA VAL A 119 -11.18 2.67 7.96
C VAL A 119 -9.75 2.19 7.69
N CYS A 120 -9.45 1.74 6.47
CA CYS A 120 -8.12 1.31 6.08
C CYS A 120 -7.08 2.43 6.18
N LEU A 121 -7.46 3.67 5.87
CA LEU A 121 -6.58 4.82 5.99
C LEU A 121 -6.20 5.10 7.46
N TRP A 122 -7.17 5.09 8.38
CA TRP A 122 -6.87 5.28 9.81
C TRP A 122 -6.12 4.10 10.40
N LEU A 123 -6.43 2.88 9.97
CA LEU A 123 -5.67 1.69 10.35
C LEU A 123 -4.21 1.77 9.87
N ALA A 124 -3.98 2.20 8.62
CA ALA A 124 -2.64 2.41 8.07
C ALA A 124 -1.85 3.47 8.86
N ALA A 125 -2.51 4.56 9.25
CA ALA A 125 -1.89 5.59 10.09
C ALA A 125 -1.53 5.05 11.48
N ALA A 126 -2.43 4.29 12.10
CA ALA A 126 -2.20 3.65 13.40
C ALA A 126 -1.06 2.63 13.35
N LEU A 127 -1.00 1.79 12.31
CA LEU A 127 0.09 0.83 12.11
C LEU A 127 1.44 1.52 11.92
N ASN A 128 1.48 2.63 11.17
CA ASN A 128 2.71 3.41 11.02
C ASN A 128 3.13 4.08 12.34
N LEU A 129 2.19 4.63 13.10
CA LEU A 129 2.47 5.19 14.43
C LEU A 129 2.97 4.10 15.40
N ALA A 130 2.39 2.90 15.36
CA ALA A 130 2.84 1.77 16.16
C ALA A 130 4.24 1.31 15.74
N ALA A 131 4.55 1.27 14.44
CA ALA A 131 5.89 0.95 13.94
C ALA A 131 6.93 2.02 14.36
N LEU A 132 6.56 3.30 14.33
CA LEU A 132 7.40 4.38 14.81
C LEU A 132 7.67 4.25 16.31
N ALA A 133 6.63 4.07 17.13
CA ALA A 133 6.73 4.03 18.58
C ALA A 133 7.39 2.74 19.10
N GLY A 134 7.08 1.60 18.48
CA GLY A 134 7.56 0.29 18.91
C GLY A 134 8.94 -0.07 18.38
N LEU A 135 9.22 0.25 17.10
CA LEU A 135 10.45 -0.17 16.42
C LEU A 135 11.43 0.99 16.18
N GLY A 136 11.00 2.23 16.42
CA GLY A 136 11.75 3.42 16.01
C GLY A 136 11.82 3.59 14.49
N PHE A 137 10.88 2.99 13.74
CA PHE A 137 10.93 2.94 12.27
C PHE A 137 10.73 4.33 11.66
N ALA A 138 11.81 5.09 11.49
CA ALA A 138 11.80 6.49 11.08
C ALA A 138 11.14 6.76 9.70
N PRO A 139 11.30 5.89 8.68
CA PRO A 139 10.63 6.11 7.39
C PRO A 139 9.09 6.17 7.47
N SER A 140 8.47 5.62 8.53
CA SER A 140 7.02 5.74 8.74
C SER A 140 6.53 7.18 8.80
N LEU A 141 7.37 8.14 9.23
CA LEU A 141 7.01 9.56 9.28
C LEU A 141 6.58 10.09 7.91
N LEU A 142 7.24 9.64 6.85
CA LEU A 142 6.91 10.00 5.46
C LEU A 142 5.54 9.44 5.04
N GLY A 143 5.09 8.33 5.64
CA GLY A 143 3.77 7.75 5.42
C GLY A 143 2.68 8.37 6.30
N ILE A 144 2.98 8.71 7.56
CA ILE A 144 2.01 9.23 8.52
C ILE A 144 1.44 10.58 8.06
N ALA A 145 2.30 11.51 7.62
CA ALA A 145 1.86 12.84 7.21
C ALA A 145 0.79 12.83 6.10
N PRO A 146 1.00 12.15 4.94
CA PRO A 146 -0.01 12.07 3.89
C PRO A 146 -1.25 11.27 4.33
N LEU A 147 -1.09 10.22 5.15
CA LEU A 147 -2.23 9.47 5.70
C LEU A 147 -3.11 10.37 6.57
N LEU A 148 -2.54 11.09 7.53
CA LEU A 148 -3.30 11.99 8.39
C LEU A 148 -3.98 13.12 7.59
N ALA A 149 -3.25 13.74 6.65
CA ALA A 149 -3.80 14.80 5.81
C ALA A 149 -4.99 14.30 4.97
N ALA A 150 -4.85 13.15 4.30
CA ALA A 150 -5.94 12.54 3.55
C ALA A 150 -7.09 12.09 4.47
N GLY A 151 -6.79 11.59 5.67
CA GLY A 151 -7.78 11.15 6.65
C GLY A 151 -8.64 12.27 7.20
N ILE A 152 -8.02 13.40 7.56
CA ILE A 152 -8.73 14.60 8.02
C ILE A 152 -9.65 15.13 6.91
N LEU A 153 -9.16 15.18 5.66
CA LEU A 153 -9.97 15.57 4.50
C LEU A 153 -11.13 14.59 4.25
N ALA A 154 -10.89 13.29 4.41
CA ALA A 154 -11.91 12.24 4.23
C ALA A 154 -13.02 12.32 5.29
N LEU A 155 -12.68 12.60 6.55
CA LEU A 155 -13.66 12.78 7.63
C LEU A 155 -14.57 14.00 7.39
N GLY A 156 -14.09 15.02 6.67
CA GLY A 156 -14.87 16.21 6.35
C GLY A 156 -16.07 15.98 5.42
N ASP A 157 -16.15 14.85 4.71
CA ASP A 157 -17.34 14.47 3.93
C ASP A 157 -17.49 12.95 3.80
N LEU A 158 -17.85 12.28 4.90
CA LEU A 158 -18.12 10.83 4.90
C LEU A 158 -19.24 10.42 3.92
N ARG A 159 -20.14 11.35 3.55
CA ARG A 159 -21.21 11.08 2.59
C ARG A 159 -20.69 10.92 1.16
N ALA A 160 -19.47 11.36 0.87
CA ALA A 160 -18.82 11.15 -0.41
C ALA A 160 -18.41 9.69 -0.64
N TYR A 161 -18.26 8.89 0.43
CA TYR A 161 -17.87 7.47 0.37
C TYR A 161 -19.08 6.52 0.36
N ARG A 162 -20.20 6.95 -0.26
CA ARG A 162 -21.36 6.07 -0.45
C ARG A 162 -21.05 5.10 -1.59
N GLY A 163 -21.20 3.81 -1.33
CA GLY A 163 -20.80 2.72 -2.23
C GLY A 163 -21.16 2.97 -3.69
N ASN A 164 -20.17 2.84 -4.56
CA ASN A 164 -20.29 3.20 -5.96
C ASN A 164 -21.33 2.29 -6.67
N PRO A 165 -22.48 2.85 -7.13
CA PRO A 165 -23.51 2.04 -7.79
C PRO A 165 -23.03 1.50 -9.13
N VAL A 166 -22.00 2.11 -9.74
CA VAL A 166 -21.33 1.59 -10.93
C VAL A 166 -20.54 0.33 -10.59
N MET A 167 -19.79 0.31 -9.48
CA MET A 167 -19.05 -0.88 -9.07
C MET A 167 -20.00 -2.06 -8.82
N LEU A 168 -21.16 -1.81 -8.22
CA LEU A 168 -22.22 -2.81 -8.05
C LEU A 168 -22.81 -3.29 -9.39
N LYS A 169 -22.87 -2.43 -10.40
CA LYS A 169 -23.34 -2.79 -11.75
C LYS A 169 -22.27 -3.56 -12.54
N GLU A 170 -21.01 -3.16 -12.47
CA GLU A 170 -19.88 -3.84 -13.12
C GLU A 170 -19.56 -5.19 -12.46
N LEU A 171 -19.57 -5.28 -11.12
CA LEU A 171 -19.45 -6.55 -10.39
C LEU A 171 -20.60 -7.51 -10.71
N ARG A 172 -21.82 -6.98 -10.89
CA ARG A 172 -22.97 -7.78 -11.32
C ARG A 172 -22.88 -8.20 -12.79
N GLY A 173 -22.31 -7.35 -13.64
CA GLY A 173 -22.23 -7.55 -15.09
C GLY A 173 -21.08 -8.44 -15.56
N ARG A 174 -19.89 -8.37 -14.94
CA ARG A 174 -18.68 -9.05 -15.44
C ARG A 174 -18.08 -10.09 -14.49
N MET A 175 -18.30 -9.96 -13.18
CA MET A 175 -17.68 -10.83 -12.19
C MET A 175 -18.71 -11.45 -11.24
N ARG A 176 -19.76 -12.13 -11.73
CA ARG A 176 -20.68 -13.00 -10.93
C ARG A 176 -20.88 -12.62 -9.43
N GLY A 177 -21.00 -11.32 -9.12
CA GLY A 177 -21.10 -10.78 -7.75
C GLY A 177 -19.78 -10.58 -6.98
N ALA A 178 -19.87 -9.81 -5.89
CA ALA A 178 -18.78 -9.47 -4.96
C ALA A 178 -17.97 -10.68 -4.41
N ARG A 179 -18.48 -11.90 -4.58
CA ARG A 179 -17.81 -13.15 -4.22
C ARG A 179 -16.51 -13.36 -4.99
N GLY A 180 -16.45 -13.07 -6.29
CA GLY A 180 -15.24 -13.29 -7.10
C GLY A 180 -14.07 -12.39 -6.67
N PHE A 181 -14.37 -11.11 -6.43
CA PHE A 181 -13.40 -10.16 -5.90
C PHE A 181 -12.90 -10.57 -4.52
N ALA A 182 -13.81 -10.93 -3.60
CA ALA A 182 -13.44 -11.39 -2.26
C ALA A 182 -12.51 -12.63 -2.30
N ILE A 183 -12.81 -13.60 -3.18
CA ILE A 183 -11.97 -14.80 -3.35
C ILE A 183 -10.56 -14.42 -3.82
N ILE A 184 -10.43 -13.56 -4.85
CA ILE A 184 -9.13 -13.16 -5.38
C ILE A 184 -8.32 -12.37 -4.34
N THR A 185 -8.96 -11.44 -3.62
CA THR A 185 -8.30 -10.69 -2.55
C THR A 185 -7.80 -11.62 -1.45
N ILE A 186 -8.64 -12.53 -0.95
CA ILE A 186 -8.22 -13.53 0.06
C ILE A 186 -7.05 -14.36 -0.47
N PHE A 187 -7.10 -14.81 -1.72
CA PHE A 187 -6.04 -15.62 -2.30
C PHE A 187 -4.71 -14.87 -2.40
N LEU A 188 -4.75 -13.62 -2.88
CA LEU A 188 -3.56 -12.76 -2.97
C LEU A 188 -2.99 -12.42 -1.59
N THR A 189 -3.85 -12.13 -0.61
CA THR A 189 -3.42 -11.86 0.77
C THR A 189 -2.80 -13.10 1.40
N LEU A 190 -3.40 -14.28 1.19
CA LEU A 190 -2.88 -15.55 1.71
C LEU A 190 -1.52 -15.90 1.07
N MET A 191 -1.39 -15.77 -0.25
CA MET A 191 -0.13 -15.96 -0.97
C MET A 191 0.96 -15.00 -0.49
N GLY A 192 0.62 -13.71 -0.32
CA GLY A 192 1.54 -12.71 0.22
C GLY A 192 1.98 -13.04 1.64
N PHE A 193 1.03 -13.47 2.49
CA PHE A 193 1.31 -13.90 3.86
C PHE A 193 2.22 -15.12 3.92
N PHE A 194 1.98 -16.15 3.10
CA PHE A 194 2.86 -17.33 3.03
C PHE A 194 4.25 -16.97 2.55
N THR A 195 4.37 -16.10 1.54
CA THR A 195 5.68 -15.62 1.06
C THR A 195 6.45 -14.90 2.15
N LEU A 196 5.78 -14.02 2.90
CA LEU A 196 6.37 -13.30 4.04
C LEU A 196 6.78 -14.28 5.16
N LEU A 197 5.95 -15.27 5.46
CA LEU A 197 6.22 -16.26 6.48
C LEU A 197 7.45 -17.10 6.14
N LEU A 198 7.57 -17.56 4.89
CA LEU A 198 8.75 -18.29 4.40
C LEU A 198 10.01 -17.42 4.49
N PHE A 199 9.90 -16.14 4.12
CA PHE A 199 11.01 -15.20 4.25
C PHE A 199 11.46 -15.03 5.71
N LEU A 200 10.51 -14.86 6.64
CA LEU A 200 10.82 -14.73 8.07
C LEU A 200 11.43 -16.01 8.66
N LEU A 201 10.97 -17.19 8.23
CA LEU A 201 11.49 -18.47 8.69
C LEU A 201 12.95 -18.69 8.27
N GLN A 202 13.38 -18.09 7.16
CA GLN A 202 14.75 -18.19 6.65
C GLN A 202 15.71 -17.17 7.23
N ILE A 203 15.28 -16.27 8.14
CA ILE A 203 16.20 -15.37 8.83
C ILE A 203 17.13 -16.22 9.73
N PRO A 204 18.43 -16.32 9.43
CA PRO A 204 19.31 -17.24 10.11
C PRO A 204 19.68 -16.73 11.51
N GLN A 205 19.59 -17.61 12.49
CA GLN A 205 20.00 -17.38 13.88
C GLN A 205 21.53 -17.56 14.04
N GLY A 206 22.33 -16.79 13.28
CA GLY A 206 23.78 -16.69 13.53
C GLY A 206 24.75 -17.25 12.47
N GLY A 207 24.39 -17.28 11.17
CA GLY A 207 25.28 -17.71 10.08
C GLY A 207 25.31 -16.73 8.90
N VAL A 208 26.43 -16.72 8.15
CA VAL A 208 26.60 -15.90 6.93
C VAL A 208 25.60 -16.34 5.87
N VAL A 209 24.76 -15.41 5.41
CA VAL A 209 23.68 -15.69 4.45
C VAL A 209 24.23 -15.70 3.04
N VAL A 210 24.24 -16.87 2.39
CA VAL A 210 24.44 -16.96 0.94
C VAL A 210 23.10 -16.60 0.27
N SER A 211 22.93 -15.32 -0.07
CA SER A 211 21.72 -14.73 -0.67
C SER A 211 21.16 -15.53 -1.88
N GLY A 212 22.05 -16.15 -2.68
CA GLY A 212 21.64 -16.96 -3.83
C GLY A 212 20.92 -18.26 -3.48
N GLU A 213 21.27 -18.89 -2.36
CA GLU A 213 20.63 -20.14 -1.89
C GLU A 213 19.20 -19.83 -1.40
N LEU A 214 19.06 -18.72 -0.67
CA LEU A 214 17.82 -18.27 -0.04
C LEU A 214 16.76 -17.88 -1.08
N GLY A 215 17.17 -17.16 -2.13
CA GLY A 215 16.29 -16.85 -3.26
C GLY A 215 15.83 -18.08 -4.05
N ARG A 216 16.71 -19.09 -4.19
CA ARG A 216 16.37 -20.35 -4.88
C ARG A 216 15.35 -21.16 -4.09
N GLU A 217 15.53 -21.28 -2.78
CA GLU A 217 14.59 -22.01 -1.91
C GLU A 217 13.20 -21.33 -1.85
N LEU A 218 13.16 -20.00 -1.73
CA LEU A 218 11.91 -19.24 -1.77
C LEU A 218 11.18 -19.43 -3.11
N PHE A 219 11.91 -19.34 -4.22
CA PHE A 219 11.33 -19.53 -5.55
C PHE A 219 10.77 -20.94 -5.74
N ILE A 220 11.51 -21.97 -5.32
CA ILE A 220 11.04 -23.37 -5.39
C ILE A 220 9.80 -23.56 -4.51
N GLY A 221 9.78 -23.00 -3.29
CA GLY A 221 8.63 -23.08 -2.39
C GLY A 221 7.37 -22.45 -2.98
N VAL A 222 7.48 -21.26 -3.56
CA VAL A 222 6.35 -20.57 -4.21
C VAL A 222 5.86 -21.32 -5.44
N VAL A 223 6.78 -21.76 -6.32
CA VAL A 223 6.42 -22.52 -7.53
C VAL A 223 5.75 -23.85 -7.18
N PHE A 224 6.20 -24.53 -6.12
CA PHE A 224 5.61 -25.79 -5.68
C PHE A 224 4.17 -25.61 -5.19
N ILE A 225 3.90 -24.53 -4.45
CA ILE A 225 2.54 -24.18 -3.99
C ILE A 225 1.66 -23.85 -5.19
N GLU A 226 2.16 -23.11 -6.18
CA GLU A 226 1.38 -22.72 -7.36
C GLU A 226 1.10 -23.92 -8.29
N LEU A 227 1.99 -24.92 -8.37
CA LEU A 227 1.79 -26.14 -9.15
C LEU A 227 0.82 -27.15 -8.51
N MET A 228 0.60 -27.07 -7.19
CA MET A 228 -0.34 -27.94 -6.47
C MET A 228 -1.80 -27.46 -6.59
N ARG A 229 -2.02 -26.25 -7.11
CA ARG A 229 -3.32 -25.61 -7.26
C ARG A 229 -3.96 -25.91 -8.63
#